data_AF-A0A5J4TEQ2-F1
#
_entry.id   AF-A0A5J4TEQ2-F1
#
_cell.length_a   1.000
_cell.length_b   1.000
_cell.length_c   1.000
_cell.angle_alpha   90.00
_cell.angle_beta   90.00
_cell.angle_gamma   90.00
#
_symmetry.space_group_name_H-M   'P 1'
#
loop_
_entity.id
_entity.type
_entity.pdbx_description
1 polymer ?
#
loop_
_entity_poly.entity_id
_entity_poly.type
_entity_poly.pdbx_seq_one_letter_code
_entity_poly.pdbx_strand_id
1 'polypeptide(L)'
;IAISPINVTRFLCEYIQYCPPGVTSSFLVKGDIIALLVELMLNKPWIRKKDGKTIKFEDLQWVEMKPPDEEGKQQVPKTEGQVWFALLFLITDVECQRKYQFDHTKSEGPKKLLKFLNDDLIDQISPLQRLRQVIHTLGVTQLPESKGTSDFLKIQTV
;
A
#
# COMPACT_ATOMS: atom_id res chain seq x y z
N ILE A 1 17.30 -3.67 -8.89
CA ILE A 1 15.82 -3.76 -8.80
C ILE A 1 15.26 -3.62 -10.21
N ALA A 2 14.55 -4.65 -10.70
CA ALA A 2 13.85 -4.57 -11.98
C ALA A 2 12.55 -3.76 -11.79
N ILE A 3 12.30 -2.78 -12.67
CA ILE A 3 11.13 -1.88 -12.59
C ILE A 3 9.97 -2.46 -13.40
N SER A 4 10.27 -3.21 -14.46
CA SER A 4 9.31 -3.84 -15.37
C SER A 4 8.22 -4.71 -14.72
N PRO A 5 8.47 -5.52 -13.66
CA PRO A 5 7.42 -6.36 -13.09
C PRO A 5 6.37 -5.58 -12.27
N ILE A 6 6.55 -4.28 -11.98
CA ILE A 6 5.62 -3.50 -11.15
C ILE A 6 4.20 -3.53 -11.72
N ASN A 7 4.05 -3.45 -13.05
CA ASN A 7 2.73 -3.50 -13.69
C ASN A 7 2.03 -4.85 -13.46
N VAL A 8 2.79 -5.95 -13.58
CA VAL A 8 2.29 -7.31 -13.34
C VAL A 8 1.95 -7.49 -11.86
N THR A 9 2.81 -7.01 -10.97
CA THR A 9 2.57 -7.03 -9.52
C THR A 9 1.29 -6.28 -9.17
N ARG A 10 1.08 -5.07 -9.71
CA ARG A 10 -0.16 -4.30 -9.48
C ARG A 10 -1.39 -5.06 -9.94
N PHE A 11 -1.33 -5.68 -11.11
CA PHE A 11 -2.43 -6.52 -11.61
C PHE A 11 -2.71 -7.69 -10.67
N LEU A 12 -1.67 -8.38 -10.18
CA LEU A 12 -1.86 -9.45 -9.19
C LEU A 12 -2.49 -8.94 -7.89
N CYS A 13 -2.09 -7.77 -7.40
CA CYS A 13 -2.68 -7.16 -6.20
C CYS A 13 -4.17 -6.86 -6.36
N GLU A 14 -4.61 -6.41 -7.53
CA GLU A 14 -6.02 -6.11 -7.81
C GLU A 14 -6.91 -7.36 -7.77
N TYR A 15 -6.39 -8.50 -8.22
CA TYR A 15 -7.12 -9.76 -8.30
C TYR A 15 -6.74 -10.78 -7.21
N ILE A 16 -5.99 -10.37 -6.19
CA ILE A 16 -5.41 -11.28 -5.19
C ILE A 16 -6.48 -12.08 -4.40
N GLN A 17 -7.69 -11.54 -4.29
CA GLN A 17 -8.84 -12.17 -3.65
C GLN A 17 -9.38 -13.38 -4.43
N TYR A 18 -9.17 -13.41 -5.75
CA TYR A 18 -9.58 -14.51 -6.62
C TYR A 18 -8.51 -15.60 -6.74
N CYS A 19 -7.31 -15.35 -6.20
CA CYS A 19 -6.25 -16.34 -6.20
C CYS A 19 -6.49 -17.44 -5.15
N PRO A 20 -5.99 -18.66 -5.39
CA PRO A 20 -6.05 -19.72 -4.39
C PRO A 20 -5.45 -19.29 -3.04
N PRO A 21 -5.99 -19.73 -1.90
CA PRO A 21 -5.54 -19.27 -0.59
C PRO A 21 -4.03 -19.42 -0.33
N GLY A 22 -3.40 -20.46 -0.87
CA GLY A 22 -1.95 -20.69 -0.76
C GLY A 22 -1.12 -19.61 -1.47
N VAL A 23 -1.59 -19.10 -2.61
CA VAL A 23 -0.93 -18.01 -3.35
C VAL A 23 -1.03 -16.73 -2.55
N THR A 24 -2.24 -16.37 -2.11
CA THR A 24 -2.48 -15.15 -1.31
C THR A 24 -1.68 -15.19 0.00
N SER A 25 -1.58 -16.33 0.70
CA SER A 25 -0.76 -16.45 1.91
C SER A 25 0.73 -16.28 1.62
N SER A 26 1.23 -16.88 0.54
CA SER A 26 2.63 -16.77 0.17
C SER A 26 2.99 -15.36 -0.27
N PHE A 27 2.08 -14.69 -0.97
CA PHE A 27 2.28 -13.33 -1.48
C PHE A 27 2.16 -12.27 -0.38
N LEU A 28 1.10 -12.31 0.44
CA LEU A 28 0.87 -11.31 1.49
C LEU A 28 1.74 -11.54 2.72
N VAL A 29 1.81 -12.79 3.22
CA VAL A 29 2.39 -13.08 4.54
C VAL A 29 3.86 -13.48 4.42
N LYS A 30 4.18 -14.49 3.60
CA LYS A 30 5.57 -14.96 3.48
C LYS A 30 6.46 -13.99 2.70
N GLY A 31 5.91 -13.42 1.63
CA GLY A 31 6.62 -12.49 0.75
C GLY A 31 6.61 -11.05 1.22
N ASP A 32 5.79 -10.71 2.22
CA ASP A 32 5.60 -9.36 2.75
C ASP A 32 5.54 -8.28 1.64
N ILE A 33 4.65 -8.50 0.68
CA ILE A 33 4.56 -7.64 -0.50
C ILE A 33 4.22 -6.18 -0.12
N ILE A 34 3.49 -5.96 0.98
CA ILE A 34 3.14 -4.62 1.44
C ILE A 34 4.40 -3.89 1.89
N ALA A 35 5.25 -4.51 2.72
CA ALA A 35 6.53 -3.90 3.10
C ALA A 35 7.43 -3.65 1.88
N LEU A 36 7.47 -4.58 0.92
CA LEU A 36 8.25 -4.39 -0.31
C LEU A 36 7.76 -3.19 -1.13
N LEU A 37 6.44 -3.04 -1.33
CA LEU A 37 5.85 -1.91 -2.04
C LEU A 37 6.07 -0.58 -1.30
N VAL A 38 6.01 -0.59 0.03
CA VAL A 38 6.37 0.58 0.86
C VAL A 38 7.83 0.99 0.61
N GLU A 39 8.76 0.05 0.64
CA GLU A 39 10.18 0.34 0.38
C GLU A 39 10.41 0.85 -1.04
N LEU A 40 9.68 0.33 -2.03
CA LEU A 40 9.73 0.85 -3.40
C LEU A 40 9.25 2.31 -3.47
N MET A 41 8.18 2.67 -2.75
CA MET A 41 7.69 4.04 -2.67
C MET A 41 8.67 4.99 -1.96
N LEU A 42 9.39 4.51 -0.95
CA LEU A 42 10.40 5.31 -0.24
C LEU A 42 11.63 5.59 -1.11
N ASN A 43 12.09 4.58 -1.86
CA ASN A 43 13.31 4.68 -2.66
C ASN A 43 13.07 5.23 -4.07
N LYS A 44 11.84 5.12 -4.60
CA LYS A 44 11.43 5.50 -5.96
C LYS A 44 12.46 5.12 -7.03
N PRO A 45 12.80 3.83 -7.21
CA PRO A 45 13.89 3.40 -8.11
C PRO A 45 13.66 3.74 -9.58
N TRP A 46 12.43 4.11 -9.95
CA TRP A 46 12.02 4.61 -11.26
C TRP A 46 12.29 6.10 -11.48
N ILE A 47 12.79 6.85 -10.49
CA ILE A 47 13.21 8.25 -10.66
C ILE A 47 14.71 8.34 -10.41
N ARG A 48 15.46 8.98 -11.31
CA ARG A 48 16.90 9.19 -11.17
C ARG A 48 17.30 10.55 -11.74
N LYS A 49 18.44 11.09 -11.28
CA LYS A 49 19.06 12.25 -11.91
C LYS A 49 20.16 11.80 -12.84
N LYS A 50 20.18 12.33 -14.06
CA LYS A 50 21.21 12.09 -15.07
C LYS A 50 21.49 13.38 -15.81
N ASP A 51 22.76 13.79 -15.89
CA ASP A 51 23.20 14.98 -16.62
C ASP A 51 22.44 16.27 -16.22
N GLY A 52 22.20 16.44 -14.92
CA GLY A 52 21.45 17.59 -14.37
C GLY A 52 19.93 17.52 -14.55
N LYS A 53 19.42 16.54 -15.30
CA LYS A 53 18.00 16.34 -15.57
C LYS A 53 17.41 15.22 -14.71
N THR A 54 16.16 15.37 -14.31
CA THR A 54 15.42 14.28 -13.65
C THR A 54 14.77 13.41 -14.71
N ILE A 55 15.09 12.13 -14.71
CA ILE A 55 14.52 11.12 -15.61
C ILE A 55 13.63 10.16 -14.82
N LYS A 56 12.59 9.66 -15.47
CA LYS A 56 11.69 8.62 -14.94
C LYS A 56 11.68 7.40 -15.85
N PHE A 57 11.43 6.23 -15.28
CA PHE A 57 11.26 4.99 -16.04
C PHE A 57 9.79 4.72 -16.30
N GLU A 58 9.39 4.76 -17.57
CA GLU A 58 8.03 4.49 -18.06
C GLU A 58 8.10 3.77 -19.40
N ASP A 59 7.12 2.92 -19.69
CA ASP A 59 7.00 2.24 -20.99
C ASP A 59 8.30 1.52 -21.41
N LEU A 60 8.98 0.90 -20.43
CA LEU A 60 10.27 0.21 -20.54
C LEU A 60 11.47 1.08 -20.95
N GLN A 61 11.36 2.40 -20.84
CA GLN A 61 12.40 3.35 -21.23
C GLN A 61 12.61 4.43 -20.17
N TRP A 62 13.81 5.02 -20.16
CA TRP A 62 14.10 6.21 -19.36
C TRP A 62 13.74 7.46 -20.15
N VAL A 63 12.81 8.25 -19.64
CA VAL A 63 12.32 9.48 -20.27
C VAL A 63 12.54 10.66 -19.33
N GLU A 64 12.81 11.85 -19.88
CA GLU A 64 12.92 13.07 -19.09
C GLU A 64 11.58 13.41 -18.43
N MET A 65 11.63 13.79 -17.15
CA MET A 65 10.44 14.30 -16.47
C MET A 65 10.10 15.67 -17.01
N LYS A 66 8.83 15.86 -17.37
CA LYS A 66 8.32 17.19 -17.70
C LYS A 66 8.49 18.11 -16.48
N PRO A 67 8.81 19.39 -16.69
CA PRO A 67 8.80 20.36 -15.60
C PRO A 67 7.39 20.42 -14.97
N PRO A 68 7.29 20.93 -13.73
CA PRO A 68 6.01 21.26 -13.13
C PRO A 68 5.19 22.18 -14.05
N ASP A 69 3.87 22.11 -13.95
CA ASP A 69 2.97 23.02 -14.67
C ASP A 69 3.03 24.46 -14.14
N GLU A 70 2.19 25.35 -14.67
CA GLU A 70 2.14 26.77 -14.30
C GLU A 70 1.79 26.98 -12.81
N GLU A 71 1.14 26.01 -12.17
CA GLU A 71 0.79 26.03 -10.75
C GLU A 71 1.89 25.41 -9.88
N GLY A 72 3.01 24.96 -10.48
CA GLY A 72 4.12 24.31 -9.79
C GLY A 72 3.86 22.84 -9.45
N LYS A 73 2.82 22.22 -10.01
CA LYS A 73 2.47 20.81 -9.75
C LYS A 73 3.24 19.87 -10.67
N GLN A 74 3.87 18.87 -10.06
CA GLN A 74 4.59 17.82 -10.80
C GLN A 74 3.63 16.67 -11.12
N GLN A 75 3.57 16.28 -12.39
CA GLN A 75 2.82 15.10 -12.81
C GLN A 75 3.41 13.83 -12.19
N VAL A 76 2.55 13.02 -11.56
CA VAL A 76 2.92 11.73 -10.98
C VAL A 76 3.36 10.75 -12.09
N PRO A 77 4.52 10.08 -11.96
CA PRO A 77 4.92 9.04 -12.91
C PRO A 77 3.92 7.89 -12.96
N LYS A 78 3.66 7.34 -14.15
CA LYS A 78 2.78 6.17 -14.34
C LYS A 78 3.19 5.02 -13.43
N THR A 79 4.49 4.73 -13.39
CA THR A 79 5.07 3.66 -12.56
C THR A 79 4.80 3.89 -11.07
N GLU A 80 4.88 5.14 -10.60
CA GLU A 80 4.53 5.49 -9.22
C GLU A 80 3.05 5.25 -8.95
N GLY A 81 2.18 5.68 -9.88
CA GLY A 81 0.76 5.40 -9.82
C GLY A 81 0.45 3.90 -9.69
N GLN A 82 1.16 3.03 -10.41
CA GLN A 82 0.96 1.58 -10.31
C GLN A 82 1.27 1.02 -8.91
N VAL A 83 2.35 1.50 -8.28
CA VAL A 83 2.68 1.09 -6.90
C VAL A 83 1.65 1.61 -5.91
N TRP A 84 1.17 2.84 -6.10
CA TRP A 84 0.08 3.39 -5.29
C TRP A 84 -1.21 2.58 -5.41
N PHE A 85 -1.61 2.19 -6.62
CA PHE A 85 -2.78 1.33 -6.80
C PHE A 85 -2.59 -0.05 -6.18
N ALA A 86 -1.40 -0.66 -6.31
CA ALA A 86 -1.10 -1.92 -5.64
C ALA A 86 -1.28 -1.81 -4.12
N LEU A 87 -0.76 -0.75 -3.50
CA LEU A 87 -0.93 -0.48 -2.07
C LEU A 87 -2.40 -0.22 -1.71
N LEU A 88 -3.12 0.54 -2.52
CA LEU A 88 -4.56 0.79 -2.34
C LEU A 88 -5.34 -0.53 -2.27
N PHE A 89 -5.15 -1.43 -3.24
CA PHE A 89 -5.86 -2.71 -3.28
C PHE A 89 -5.55 -3.58 -2.06
N LEU A 90 -4.28 -3.69 -1.67
CA LEU A 90 -3.89 -4.57 -0.57
C LEU A 90 -4.23 -4.02 0.82
N ILE A 91 -4.10 -2.72 1.03
CA ILE A 91 -4.27 -2.11 2.36
C ILE A 91 -5.75 -1.82 2.63
N THR A 92 -6.55 -1.49 1.62
CA THR A 92 -7.96 -1.10 1.85
C THR A 92 -8.96 -2.25 1.75
N ASP A 93 -8.52 -3.42 1.31
CA ASP A 93 -9.32 -4.63 1.24
C ASP A 93 -9.38 -5.37 2.58
N VAL A 94 -10.58 -5.74 3.01
CA VAL A 94 -10.82 -6.33 4.34
C VAL A 94 -10.25 -7.74 4.45
N GLU A 95 -10.35 -8.55 3.39
CA GLU A 95 -9.81 -9.91 3.41
C GLU A 95 -8.28 -9.90 3.41
N CYS A 96 -7.67 -8.99 2.67
CA CYS A 96 -6.23 -8.75 2.72
C CYS A 96 -5.78 -8.30 4.11
N GLN A 97 -6.47 -7.35 4.74
CA GLN A 97 -6.17 -6.92 6.12
C GLN A 97 -6.27 -8.08 7.11
N ARG A 98 -7.36 -8.86 7.05
CA ARG A 98 -7.59 -10.02 7.92
C ARG A 98 -6.48 -11.05 7.81
N LYS A 99 -5.98 -11.27 6.59
CA LYS A 99 -4.96 -12.27 6.31
C LYS A 99 -3.54 -11.78 6.60
N TYR A 100 -3.25 -10.52 6.33
CA TYR A 100 -1.93 -9.91 6.55
C TYR A 100 -1.66 -9.60 8.03
N GLN A 101 -2.72 -9.25 8.78
CA GLN A 101 -2.71 -8.87 10.20
C GLN A 101 -1.71 -7.76 10.49
N PHE A 102 -2.16 -6.51 10.38
CA PHE A 102 -1.35 -5.34 10.71
C PHE A 102 -1.11 -5.27 12.23
N ASP A 103 0.08 -5.69 12.65
CA ASP A 103 0.60 -5.40 14.00
C ASP A 103 1.28 -4.02 14.05
N HIS A 104 1.79 -3.66 15.22
CA HIS A 104 2.49 -2.39 15.41
C HIS A 104 3.64 -2.22 14.40
N THR A 105 4.54 -3.20 14.28
CA THR A 105 5.71 -3.14 13.41
C THR A 105 5.34 -3.04 11.92
N LYS A 106 4.41 -3.88 11.45
CA LYS A 106 3.94 -3.88 10.06
C LYS A 106 3.20 -2.61 9.68
N SER A 107 2.57 -1.93 10.64
CA SER A 107 1.85 -0.67 10.40
C SER A 107 2.78 0.53 10.19
N GLU A 108 4.00 0.50 10.72
CA GLU A 108 4.93 1.63 10.63
C GLU A 108 5.37 1.94 9.19
N GLY A 109 5.53 0.91 8.35
CA GLY A 109 5.86 1.08 6.94
C GLY A 109 4.83 1.94 6.19
N PRO A 110 3.57 1.51 6.10
CA PRO A 110 2.49 2.30 5.49
C PRO A 110 2.34 3.70 6.08
N LYS A 111 2.49 3.88 7.40
CA LYS A 111 2.42 5.22 8.04
C LYS A 111 3.48 6.18 7.52
N LYS A 112 4.68 5.71 7.18
CA LYS A 112 5.73 6.56 6.54
C LYS A 112 5.28 7.11 5.19
N LEU A 113 4.29 6.49 4.54
CA LEU A 113 3.78 6.94 3.25
C LEU A 113 2.81 8.12 3.36
N LEU A 114 2.26 8.41 4.54
CA LEU A 114 1.33 9.53 4.76
C LEU A 114 1.92 10.87 4.31
N LYS A 115 3.25 11.06 4.46
CA LYS A 115 3.95 12.27 4.01
C LYS A 115 3.91 12.50 2.49
N PHE A 116 3.64 11.45 1.70
CA PHE A 116 3.50 11.56 0.24
C PHE A 116 2.04 11.70 -0.19
N LEU A 117 1.06 11.33 0.66
CA LEU A 117 -0.38 11.42 0.40
C LEU A 117 -0.91 12.83 0.68
N ASN A 118 -0.29 13.82 0.04
CA ASN A 118 -0.69 15.23 0.06
C ASN A 118 -1.88 15.48 -0.88
N ASP A 119 -2.52 16.63 -0.74
CA ASP A 119 -3.73 16.94 -1.51
C ASP A 119 -3.45 17.03 -3.02
N ASP A 120 -2.26 17.49 -3.45
CA ASP A 120 -1.86 17.45 -4.87
C ASP A 120 -1.84 16.03 -5.46
N LEU A 121 -1.37 15.03 -4.70
CA LEU A 121 -1.39 13.64 -5.11
C LEU A 121 -2.81 13.08 -5.10
N ILE A 122 -3.62 13.45 -4.11
CA ILE A 122 -5.03 13.03 -4.03
C ILE A 122 -5.83 13.63 -5.19
N ASP A 123 -5.57 14.87 -5.60
CA ASP A 123 -6.23 15.49 -6.76
C ASP A 123 -5.89 14.76 -8.05
N GLN A 124 -4.64 14.31 -8.21
CA GLN A 124 -4.20 13.53 -9.37
C GLN A 124 -4.70 12.07 -9.35
N ILE A 125 -4.86 11.47 -8.17
CA ILE A 125 -5.27 10.07 -7.98
C ILE A 125 -6.26 9.97 -6.81
N SER A 126 -7.50 10.42 -7.06
CA SER A 126 -8.56 10.55 -6.04
C SER A 126 -8.83 9.30 -5.19
N PRO A 127 -8.76 8.06 -5.73
CA PRO A 127 -8.93 6.85 -4.91
C PRO A 127 -7.94 6.71 -3.74
N LEU A 128 -6.79 7.39 -3.77
CA LEU A 128 -5.81 7.34 -2.68
C LEU A 128 -6.29 8.02 -1.40
N GLN A 129 -7.38 8.79 -1.45
CA GLN A 129 -8.00 9.33 -0.25
C GLN A 129 -8.42 8.22 0.71
N ARG A 130 -8.96 7.12 0.18
CA ARG A 130 -9.34 5.95 0.98
C ARG A 130 -8.11 5.28 1.61
N LEU A 131 -7.01 5.17 0.84
CA LEU A 131 -5.75 4.65 1.35
C LEU A 131 -5.23 5.49 2.52
N ARG A 132 -5.22 6.83 2.36
CA ARG A 132 -4.81 7.77 3.42
C ARG A 132 -5.59 7.54 4.70
N GLN A 133 -6.92 7.47 4.60
CA GLN A 133 -7.81 7.24 5.74
C GLN A 133 -7.52 5.90 6.45
N VAL A 134 -7.38 4.81 5.70
CA VAL A 134 -7.10 3.49 6.28
C VAL A 134 -5.72 3.45 6.93
N ILE A 135 -4.69 4.05 6.33
CA ILE A 135 -3.34 4.09 6.92
C ILE A 135 -3.35 4.80 8.28
N HIS A 136 -4.14 5.87 8.45
CA HIS A 136 -4.27 6.55 9.74
C HIS A 136 -4.85 5.65 10.86
N THR A 137 -5.66 4.65 10.51
CA THR A 137 -6.28 3.75 11.49
C THR A 137 -5.49 2.45 11.71
N LEU A 138 -4.44 2.18 10.92
CA LEU A 138 -3.63 0.97 11.05
C LEU A 138 -2.91 0.91 12.40
N GLY A 139 -2.93 -0.29 13.01
CA GLY A 139 -2.29 -0.55 14.30
C GLY A 139 -3.03 0.06 15.51
N VAL A 140 -4.16 0.74 15.30
CA VAL A 140 -5.04 1.25 16.37
C VAL A 140 -6.08 0.19 16.77
N THR A 141 -6.31 -0.83 15.94
CA THR A 141 -7.27 -1.91 16.22
C THR A 141 -6.70 -2.90 17.23
N GLN A 142 -6.73 -2.53 18.52
CA GLN A 142 -6.99 -3.53 19.55
C GLN A 142 -8.51 -3.75 19.56
N LEU A 143 -8.98 -4.87 19.01
CA LEU A 143 -10.31 -5.35 19.39
C LEU A 143 -10.23 -5.68 20.89
N PRO A 144 -11.12 -5.16 21.75
CA PRO A 144 -11.23 -5.74 23.08
C PRO A 144 -11.61 -7.21 22.87
N GLU A 145 -10.78 -8.12 23.40
CA GLU A 145 -11.15 -9.53 23.50
C GLU A 145 -12.53 -9.58 24.15
N SER A 146 -13.51 -10.11 23.44
CA SER A 146 -14.77 -10.52 24.05
C SER A 146 -14.40 -11.55 25.11
N LYS A 147 -14.32 -11.11 26.38
CA LYS A 147 -14.20 -12.01 27.52
C LYS A 147 -15.41 -12.92 27.46
N GLY A 148 -15.16 -14.16 27.05
CA GLY A 148 -16.17 -15.20 26.96
C GLY A 148 -16.96 -15.27 28.25
N THR A 149 -18.27 -15.16 28.10
CA THR A 149 -19.28 -15.39 29.12
C THR A 149 -19.02 -16.73 29.83
N SER A 150 -18.30 -16.71 30.96
CA SER A 150 -18.13 -17.89 31.83
C SER A 150 -18.72 -17.71 33.23
N ASP A 151 -19.31 -16.56 33.55
CA ASP A 151 -19.87 -16.29 34.89
C ASP A 151 -21.38 -16.54 35.04
N PHE A 152 -22.08 -16.99 34.00
CA PHE A 152 -23.54 -17.23 34.08
C PHE A 152 -23.95 -18.63 34.55
N LEU A 153 -23.01 -19.56 34.82
CA LEU A 153 -23.33 -20.93 35.25
C LEU A 153 -23.16 -21.21 36.75
N LYS A 154 -22.95 -20.19 37.60
CA LYS A 154 -22.79 -20.39 39.06
C LYS A 154 -24.02 -20.06 39.92
N ILE A 155 -25.18 -19.76 39.34
CA ILE A 155 -26.40 -19.50 40.12
C ILE A 155 -27.50 -20.50 39.74
N GLN A 156 -27.24 -21.78 39.99
CA GLN A 156 -28.32 -22.75 40.20
C GLN A 156 -27.81 -24.01 40.91
N THR A 157 -27.27 -23.87 42.12
CA THR A 157 -27.29 -24.97 43.09
C THR A 157 -27.24 -24.41 44.50
N VAL A 158 -28.39 -24.42 45.17
CA VAL A 158 -28.71 -24.94 46.52
C VAL A 158 -30.01 -24.25 46.97
#